data_AF-A0A1B6MUD1-F1
#
_entry.id   AF-A0A1B6MUD1-F1
#
_cell.length_a   1.000
_cell.length_b   1.000
_cell.length_c   1.000
_cell.angle_alpha   90.00
_cell.angle_beta   90.00
_cell.angle_gamma   90.00
#
_symmetry.space_group_name_H-M   'P 1'
#
loop_
_entity.id
_entity.type
_entity.pdbx_description
1 polymer ?
#
loop_
_entity_poly.entity_id
_entity_poly.type
_entity_poly.pdbx_seq_one_letter_code
_entity_poly.pdbx_strand_id
1 'polypeptide(L)'
;NARFVAAWIAFTAVVYAIGMGILMTIGCPMDDFAGIKIGEGVNLATFESPCKLDCNCNMTKFNPVCGADKLTYYSPCHAGCHNFTLTKDSYIVDQFTDCSCMTSEDQTTE
;
A
#
# COMPACT_ATOMS: atom_id res chain seq x y z
N ASN A 1 11.11 45.06 10.87
CA ASN A 1 11.61 44.17 11.95
C ASN A 1 11.96 42.78 11.42
N ALA A 2 13.23 42.55 11.06
CA ALA A 2 13.70 41.25 10.53
C ALA A 2 13.46 40.06 11.47
N ARG A 3 13.42 40.30 12.78
CA ARG A 3 13.15 39.27 13.81
C ARG A 3 11.75 38.66 13.72
N PHE A 4 10.75 39.45 13.34
CA PHE A 4 9.37 38.98 13.17
C PHE A 4 9.25 38.05 11.95
N VAL A 5 9.91 38.43 10.86
CA VAL A 5 9.93 37.65 9.61
C VAL A 5 10.65 36.31 9.83
N ALA A 6 11.79 36.32 10.53
CA ALA A 6 12.52 35.10 10.85
C ALA A 6 11.70 34.13 11.72
N ALA A 7 10.97 34.64 12.72
CA ALA A 7 10.11 33.83 13.57
C ALA A 7 8.96 33.16 12.78
N TRP A 8 8.34 33.89 11.85
CA TRP A 8 7.30 33.36 10.99
C TRP A 8 7.80 32.24 10.08
N ILE A 9 8.97 32.40 9.47
CA ILE A 9 9.59 31.38 8.61
C ILE A 9 9.86 30.11 9.42
N ALA A 10 10.46 30.24 10.60
CA ALA A 10 10.73 29.10 11.48
C ALA A 10 9.44 28.36 11.86
N PHE A 11 8.36 29.08 12.18
CA PHE A 11 7.06 28.47 12.47
C PHE A 11 6.51 27.67 11.28
N THR A 12 6.52 28.26 10.08
CA THR A 12 6.03 27.57 8.87
C THR A 12 6.83 26.31 8.54
N ALA A 13 8.15 26.33 8.75
CA ALA A 13 9.00 25.18 8.53
C ALA A 13 8.69 24.02 9.49
N VAL A 14 8.43 24.32 10.77
CA VAL A 14 8.04 23.32 11.77
C VAL A 14 6.70 22.69 11.42
N VAL A 15 5.70 23.49 11.05
CA VAL A 15 4.38 22.99 10.64
C VAL A 15 4.50 22.08 9.42
N TYR A 16 5.32 22.45 8.43
CA TYR A 16 5.55 21.63 7.24
C TYR A 16 6.24 20.30 7.58
N ALA A 17 7.28 20.32 8.43
CA ALA A 17 7.98 19.11 8.86
C ALA A 17 7.05 18.14 9.60
N ILE A 18 6.19 18.66 10.49
CA ILE A 18 5.17 17.87 11.19
C ILE A 18 4.18 17.28 10.18
N GLY A 19 3.67 18.09 9.25
CA GLY A 19 2.75 17.63 8.21
C GLY A 19 3.33 16.48 7.38
N MET A 20 4.56 16.62 6.90
CA MET A 20 5.26 15.56 6.17
C MET A 20 5.45 14.29 7.00
N GLY A 21 5.78 14.41 8.29
CA GLY A 21 5.89 13.27 9.21
C GLY A 21 4.56 12.54 9.42
N ILE A 22 3.45 13.26 9.54
CA ILE A 22 2.11 12.67 9.65
C ILE A 22 1.75 11.92 8.37
N LEU A 23 2.05 12.50 7.20
CA LEU A 23 1.77 11.87 5.91
C LEU A 23 2.48 10.51 5.74
N MET A 24 3.66 10.33 6.36
CA MET A 24 4.36 9.03 6.38
C MET A 24 3.56 7.93 7.09
N THR A 25 2.69 8.28 8.04
CA THR A 25 1.85 7.31 8.76
C THR A 25 0.57 6.91 8.02
N ILE A 26 0.19 7.67 6.98
CA ILE A 26 -1.00 7.41 6.17
C ILE A 26 -0.69 6.42 5.03
N GLY A 27 0.60 6.11 4.80
CA GLY A 27 1.04 5.08 3.86
C GLY A 27 1.08 3.68 4.49
N CYS A 28 1.15 2.66 3.64
CA CYS A 28 1.41 1.30 4.09
C CYS A 28 2.91 1.03 4.18
N PRO A 29 3.36 0.17 5.12
CA PRO A 29 4.78 -0.09 5.31
C PRO A 29 5.38 -0.62 4.01
N MET A 30 6.40 0.09 3.51
CA MET A 30 7.12 -0.29 2.28
C MET A 30 8.14 -1.41 2.52
N ASP A 31 8.36 -1.79 3.78
CA ASP A 31 9.26 -2.90 4.15
C ASP A 31 8.73 -4.26 3.73
N ASP A 32 7.43 -4.37 3.43
CA ASP A 32 6.79 -5.65 3.09
C ASP A 32 6.04 -5.53 1.75
N PHE A 33 6.82 -5.34 0.68
CA PHE A 33 6.33 -5.66 -0.65
C PHE A 33 6.10 -7.18 -0.70
N ALA A 34 4.84 -7.56 -0.53
CA ALA A 34 4.41 -8.93 -0.68
C ALA A 34 4.75 -9.42 -2.08
N GLY A 35 5.87 -10.14 -2.15
CA GLY A 35 6.31 -10.81 -3.35
C GLY A 35 7.76 -10.68 -3.73
N ILE A 36 8.61 -9.93 -3.02
CA ILE A 36 10.07 -10.05 -3.22
C ILE A 36 10.62 -11.05 -2.22
N LYS A 37 10.80 -12.31 -2.65
CA LYS A 37 11.65 -13.25 -1.94
C LYS A 37 13.05 -13.20 -2.54
N ILE A 38 14.02 -12.75 -1.75
CA ILE A 38 15.44 -12.91 -2.10
C ILE A 38 15.75 -14.38 -1.83
N GLY A 39 15.84 -15.18 -2.89
CA GLY A 39 16.30 -16.57 -2.76
C GLY A 39 17.76 -16.58 -2.27
N GLU A 40 18.04 -17.29 -1.18
CA GLU A 40 19.42 -17.56 -0.76
C GLU A 40 20.18 -18.21 -1.93
N GLY A 41 21.06 -17.45 -2.57
CA GLY A 41 22.02 -17.95 -3.56
C GLY A 41 21.87 -17.45 -5.00
N VAL A 42 20.83 -16.68 -5.35
CA VAL A 42 20.70 -16.08 -6.70
C VAL A 42 20.20 -14.65 -6.60
N ASN A 43 20.92 -13.69 -7.20
CA ASN A 43 20.50 -12.28 -7.32
C ASN A 43 19.35 -12.10 -8.33
N LEU A 44 18.28 -12.89 -8.19
CA LEU A 44 17.05 -12.77 -8.97
C LEU A 44 15.93 -12.43 -7.98
N ALA A 45 15.53 -11.16 -7.95
CA ALA A 45 14.29 -10.76 -7.29
C ALA A 45 13.13 -11.30 -8.13
N THR A 46 12.57 -12.44 -7.73
CA THR A 46 11.34 -12.96 -8.33
C THR A 46 10.17 -12.31 -7.61
N PHE A 47 9.27 -11.68 -8.39
CA PHE A 47 7.98 -11.18 -7.90
C PHE A 47 6.99 -12.34 -7.85
N GLU A 48 6.73 -12.87 -6.65
CA GLU A 48 5.70 -13.88 -6.42
C GLU A 48 4.50 -13.22 -5.75
N SER A 49 3.32 -13.23 -6.40
CA SER A 49 2.14 -12.67 -5.73
C SER A 49 1.87 -13.45 -4.44
N PRO A 50 1.68 -12.79 -3.29
CA PRO A 50 1.40 -13.46 -2.01
C PRO A 50 0.14 -14.32 -2.08
N CYS A 51 -0.73 -14.03 -3.05
CA CYS A 51 -1.88 -14.84 -3.35
C CYS A 51 -1.61 -15.79 -4.52
N LYS A 52 -1.67 -17.09 -4.22
CA LYS A 52 -1.63 -18.17 -5.21
C LYS A 52 -3.04 -18.50 -5.71
N LEU A 53 -3.79 -17.48 -6.08
CA LEU A 53 -5.07 -17.65 -6.74
C LEU A 53 -4.80 -17.69 -8.25
N ASP A 54 -5.34 -18.67 -8.95
CA ASP A 54 -5.28 -18.72 -10.42
C ASP A 54 -6.24 -17.66 -10.98
N CYS A 55 -5.77 -16.41 -10.92
CA CYS A 55 -6.45 -15.24 -11.43
C CYS A 55 -5.65 -14.69 -12.59
N ASN A 56 -6.27 -14.62 -13.76
CA ASN A 56 -5.69 -13.97 -14.94
C ASN A 56 -5.77 -12.44 -14.81
N CYS A 57 -5.12 -11.90 -13.77
CA CYS A 57 -5.04 -10.47 -13.50
C CYS A 57 -4.13 -9.78 -14.52
N ASN A 58 -4.54 -8.60 -14.99
CA ASN A 58 -3.76 -7.84 -15.94
C ASN A 58 -2.58 -7.13 -15.24
N MET A 59 -1.35 -7.52 -15.59
CA MET A 59 -0.11 -6.94 -15.07
C MET A 59 0.17 -5.52 -15.58
N THR A 60 -0.57 -5.00 -16.55
CA THR A 60 -0.35 -3.65 -17.08
C THR A 60 -1.07 -2.58 -16.25
N LYS A 61 -2.08 -2.95 -15.43
CA LYS A 61 -2.85 -2.00 -14.62
C LYS A 61 -2.40 -2.01 -13.16
N PHE A 62 -1.60 -1.02 -12.80
CA PHE A 62 -1.14 -0.78 -11.44
C PHE A 62 -2.17 0.03 -10.64
N ASN A 63 -2.74 -0.56 -9.59
CA ASN A 63 -3.71 0.08 -8.69
C ASN A 63 -3.47 -0.44 -7.26
N PRO A 64 -2.42 0.05 -6.56
CA PRO A 64 -1.99 -0.54 -5.30
C PRO A 64 -3.08 -0.43 -4.24
N VAL A 65 -3.33 -1.54 -3.56
CA VAL A 65 -4.26 -1.60 -2.42
C VAL A 65 -3.52 -2.10 -1.19
N CYS A 66 -3.89 -1.55 -0.04
CA CYS A 66 -3.31 -1.97 1.23
C CYS A 66 -4.19 -3.05 1.86
N GLY A 67 -3.54 -4.19 2.06
CA GLY A 67 -4.01 -5.33 2.82
C GLY A 67 -4.34 -5.02 4.28
N ALA A 68 -5.31 -5.73 4.86
CA ALA A 68 -5.47 -5.74 6.32
C ALA A 68 -4.26 -6.37 7.04
N ASP A 69 -3.53 -7.21 6.32
CA ASP A 69 -2.24 -7.83 6.63
C ASP A 69 -1.03 -6.89 6.47
N LYS A 70 -1.27 -5.59 6.22
CA LYS A 70 -0.25 -4.54 6.02
C LYS A 70 0.63 -4.71 4.78
N LEU A 71 0.29 -5.67 3.92
CA LEU A 71 0.95 -5.90 2.64
C LEU A 71 0.37 -4.98 1.55
N THR A 72 1.21 -4.54 0.61
CA THR A 72 0.75 -3.80 -0.57
C THR A 72 0.60 -4.74 -1.76
N TYR A 73 -0.62 -4.88 -2.28
CA TYR A 73 -0.91 -5.70 -3.46
C TYR A 73 -0.88 -4.85 -4.73
N TYR A 74 -0.38 -5.40 -5.83
CA TYR A 74 -0.25 -4.71 -7.13
C TYR A 74 -1.58 -4.12 -7.66
N SER A 75 -2.67 -4.87 -7.46
CA SER A 75 -4.02 -4.44 -7.79
C SER A 75 -5.05 -5.18 -6.92
N PRO A 76 -6.31 -4.72 -6.80
CA PRO A 76 -7.36 -5.43 -6.06
C PRO A 76 -7.61 -6.85 -6.58
N CYS A 77 -7.34 -7.10 -7.87
CA CYS A 77 -7.40 -8.45 -8.44
C CYS A 77 -6.35 -9.37 -7.82
N HIS A 78 -5.14 -8.87 -7.57
CA HIS A 78 -4.05 -9.63 -6.93
C HIS A 78 -4.29 -9.84 -5.42
N ALA A 79 -5.16 -9.04 -4.80
CA ALA A 79 -5.68 -9.27 -3.45
C ALA A 79 -6.88 -10.24 -3.43
N GLY A 80 -7.33 -10.73 -4.59
CA GLY A 80 -8.44 -11.66 -4.73
C GLY A 80 -9.83 -11.04 -4.54
N CYS A 81 -9.95 -9.70 -4.61
CA CYS A 81 -11.22 -9.01 -4.42
C CYS A 81 -12.17 -9.21 -5.59
N HIS A 82 -13.39 -9.68 -5.30
CA HIS A 82 -14.44 -9.89 -6.30
C HIS A 82 -15.53 -8.82 -6.31
N ASN A 83 -15.64 -8.01 -5.25
CA ASN A 83 -16.64 -6.96 -5.14
C ASN A 83 -16.02 -5.57 -4.94
N PHE A 84 -16.79 -4.54 -5.28
CA PHE A 84 -16.45 -3.15 -5.02
C PHE A 84 -17.70 -2.32 -4.74
N THR A 85 -17.55 -1.31 -3.89
CA THR A 85 -18.59 -0.32 -3.59
C THR A 85 -18.33 0.96 -4.37
N LEU A 86 -19.40 1.65 -4.77
CA LEU A 86 -19.33 2.91 -5.50
C LEU A 86 -19.88 4.06 -4.65
N THR A 87 -19.20 5.19 -4.67
CA THR A 87 -19.72 6.45 -4.10
C THR A 87 -20.86 6.98 -4.96
N LYS A 88 -22.06 7.13 -4.36
CA LYS A 88 -23.32 7.51 -5.03
C LYS A 88 -23.23 8.81 -5.84
N ASP A 89 -22.31 9.70 -5.49
CA ASP A 89 -22.19 11.03 -6.09
C ASP A 89 -21.17 11.13 -7.25
N SER A 90 -20.32 10.11 -7.50
CA SER A 90 -19.28 10.23 -8.53
C SER A 90 -18.90 8.96 -9.29
N TYR A 91 -19.56 7.81 -9.07
CA TYR A 91 -19.18 6.53 -9.70
C TYR A 91 -17.68 6.21 -9.50
N ILE A 92 -17.14 6.62 -8.35
CA ILE A 92 -15.77 6.32 -7.94
C ILE A 92 -15.85 5.09 -7.06
N VAL A 93 -14.92 4.14 -7.28
CA VAL A 93 -14.78 2.99 -6.40
C VAL A 93 -14.31 3.47 -5.03
N ASP A 94 -15.12 3.22 -4.02
CA ASP A 94 -14.87 3.62 -2.64
C ASP A 94 -14.05 2.56 -1.91
N GLN A 95 -14.51 1.30 -1.95
CA GLN A 95 -13.85 0.17 -1.28
C GLN A 95 -13.94 -1.10 -2.13
N PHE A 96 -12.93 -1.95 -2.02
CA PHE A 96 -12.95 -3.32 -2.55
C PHE A 96 -13.31 -4.28 -1.42
N THR A 97 -14.18 -5.25 -1.69
CA THR A 97 -14.67 -6.23 -0.72
C THR A 97 -14.60 -7.63 -1.32
N ASP A 98 -14.81 -8.65 -0.48
CA ASP A 98 -14.76 -10.06 -0.88
C ASP A 98 -13.37 -10.45 -1.42
N CYS A 99 -12.33 -10.12 -0.65
CA CYS A 99 -10.94 -10.35 -0.99
C CYS A 99 -10.44 -11.63 -0.31
N SER A 100 -10.13 -12.65 -1.11
CA SER A 100 -9.76 -13.98 -0.60
C SER A 100 -8.35 -14.07 -0.03
N CYS A 101 -7.49 -13.08 -0.31
CA CYS A 101 -6.06 -13.16 0.00
C CYS A 101 -5.64 -12.27 1.17
N MET A 102 -6.54 -11.38 1.62
CA MET A 102 -6.31 -10.45 2.73
C MET A 102 -6.65 -11.14 4.05
N THR A 103 -5.83 -12.11 4.45
CA THR A 103 -5.93 -12.77 5.75
C THR A 103 -4.63 -12.57 6.49
N SER A 104 -4.71 -11.94 7.66
CA SER A 104 -3.62 -11.88 8.62
C SER A 104 -3.38 -13.26 9.21
N GLU A 105 -2.64 -14.10 8.50
CA GLU A 105 -2.09 -15.34 9.05
C GLU A 105 -0.72 -15.60 8.42
N ASP A 106 0.30 -15.47 9.27
CA ASP A 106 1.51 -16.25 9.20
C ASP A 106 1.22 -17.63 8.61
N GLN A 107 1.69 -17.88 7.39
CA GLN A 107 1.95 -19.25 6.95
C GLN A 107 3.17 -19.73 7.74
N THR A 108 2.92 -20.07 9.01
CA THR A 108 3.79 -20.81 9.90
C THR A 108 4.15 -22.13 9.20
N THR A 109 5.45 -22.40 9.09
CA THR A 109 6.09 -23.73 9.07
C THR A 109 5.34 -24.90 8.42
N GLU A 110 5.96 -25.47 7.40
CA GLU A 110 6.62 -26.78 7.50
C GLU A 110 7.93 -26.76 6.70
#